data_AF-A0A316EUU1-F1
#
_entry.id   AF-A0A316EUU1-F1
#
_cell.length_a   1.000
_cell.length_b   1.000
_cell.length_c   1.000
_cell.angle_alpha   90.00
_cell.angle_beta   90.00
_cell.angle_gamma   90.00
#
_symmetry.space_group_name_H-M   'P 1'
#
loop_
_entity.id
_entity.type
_entity.pdbx_description
1 polymer ?
#
loop_
_entity_poly.entity_id
_entity_poly.type
_entity_poly.pdbx_seq_one_letter_code
_entity_poly.pdbx_strand_id
1 'polypeptide(L)'
;MSPRTRLLAPAVGLLILSACGAPPEALPTSPPLPPAGGSVSPGSVPAGGLAPPSIYSPPPMVTPTYTYPTGPVTATTTITRPATTLPTTTAGPAPSYAPRCTGQPTGPQIVALAKSSPAVPDGNLAVLDGPYCAGGWSFTTVGMTGEEPLSVVATGTGTALELVTAGTDVCNPTVKARAPAGIRAMACGS
;
A
#
# COMPACT_ATOMS: atom_id res chain seq x y z
N MET A 1 -49.81 -2.74 28.02
CA MET A 1 -50.09 -3.53 29.24
C MET A 1 -49.63 -4.96 29.01
N SER A 2 -48.87 -5.45 29.97
CA SER A 2 -48.30 -6.78 30.16
C SER A 2 -47.09 -7.26 29.32
N PRO A 3 -46.11 -7.88 30.01
CA PRO A 3 -44.75 -8.10 29.51
C PRO A 3 -44.45 -9.60 29.30
N ARG A 4 -43.40 -9.94 28.55
CA ARG A 4 -42.80 -11.28 28.64
C ARG A 4 -41.28 -11.22 28.71
N THR A 5 -40.85 -10.95 29.94
CA THR A 5 -39.60 -11.39 30.56
C THR A 5 -39.35 -12.88 30.28
N ARG A 6 -38.21 -13.21 29.68
CA ARG A 6 -37.54 -14.50 29.90
C ARG A 6 -36.06 -14.25 30.17
N LEU A 7 -35.80 -14.17 31.47
CA LEU A 7 -34.50 -14.38 32.10
C LEU A 7 -34.06 -15.82 31.85
N LEU A 8 -32.83 -16.01 31.37
CA LEU A 8 -32.02 -17.20 31.62
C LEU A 8 -30.55 -16.79 31.56
N ALA A 9 -29.96 -16.71 32.74
CA ALA A 9 -28.53 -16.82 33.03
C ALA A 9 -28.38 -17.96 34.06
N PRO A 10 -27.19 -18.42 34.46
CA PRO A 10 -25.87 -18.44 33.81
C PRO A 10 -25.34 -19.89 33.70
N ALA A 11 -24.42 -20.18 32.77
CA ALA A 11 -23.66 -21.42 32.80
C ALA A 11 -22.23 -21.14 33.25
N VAL A 12 -21.97 -21.51 34.49
CA VAL A 12 -20.66 -21.65 35.14
C VAL A 12 -19.82 -22.65 34.35
N GLY A 13 -18.62 -22.23 33.96
CA GLY A 13 -17.61 -23.07 33.33
C GLY A 13 -16.22 -22.64 33.79
N LEU A 14 -15.89 -22.99 35.03
CA LEU A 14 -14.57 -22.85 35.62
C LEU A 14 -13.67 -23.96 35.05
N LEU A 15 -12.71 -23.63 34.19
CA LEU A 15 -11.57 -24.50 33.88
C LEU A 15 -10.30 -23.72 34.15
N ILE A 16 -9.78 -23.95 35.35
CA ILE A 16 -8.48 -23.50 35.81
C ILE A 16 -7.46 -24.44 35.19
N LEU A 17 -6.68 -23.96 34.22
CA LEU A 17 -5.44 -24.60 33.78
C LEU A 17 -4.28 -23.76 34.31
N SER A 18 -3.91 -24.05 35.55
CA SER A 18 -2.62 -23.70 36.12
C SER A 18 -1.52 -24.50 35.41
N ALA A 19 -0.87 -23.90 34.41
CA ALA A 19 0.41 -24.33 33.91
C ALA A 19 1.40 -23.16 34.03
N CYS A 20 2.09 -23.14 35.16
CA CYS A 20 3.30 -22.35 35.37
C CYS A 20 4.40 -22.98 34.49
N GLY A 21 4.61 -22.40 33.30
CA GLY A 21 5.70 -22.73 32.39
C GLY A 21 6.63 -21.53 32.29
N ALA A 22 7.92 -21.76 32.53
CA ALA A 22 8.96 -20.74 32.71
C ALA A 22 9.03 -19.69 31.58
N PRO A 23 9.41 -18.43 31.91
CA PRO A 23 9.65 -17.38 30.93
C PRO A 23 10.77 -17.81 29.97
N PRO A 24 10.67 -17.53 28.65
CA PRO A 24 11.79 -17.72 27.76
C PRO A 24 12.95 -16.83 28.20
N GLU A 25 14.13 -17.44 28.35
CA GLU A 25 15.40 -16.75 28.63
C GLU A 25 15.57 -15.54 27.71
N ALA A 26 16.00 -14.42 28.30
CA ALA A 26 16.40 -13.25 27.55
C ALA A 26 17.51 -13.65 26.58
N LEU A 27 17.33 -13.31 25.29
CA LEU A 27 18.40 -13.44 24.30
C LEU A 27 19.64 -12.69 24.79
N PRO A 28 20.85 -13.21 24.49
CA PRO A 28 22.10 -12.64 24.95
C PRO A 28 22.21 -11.16 24.59
N THR A 29 22.42 -10.39 25.64
CA THR A 29 22.83 -8.99 25.69
C THR A 29 23.78 -8.66 24.55
N SER A 30 23.42 -7.61 23.80
CA SER A 30 24.22 -7.01 22.73
C SER A 30 25.71 -6.91 23.12
N PRO A 31 26.64 -7.19 22.20
CA PRO A 31 28.06 -6.93 22.41
C PRO A 31 28.31 -5.46 22.78
N PRO A 32 29.27 -5.19 23.68
CA PRO A 32 29.56 -3.85 24.17
C PRO A 32 29.96 -2.90 23.02
N LEU A 33 29.39 -1.69 23.04
CA LEU A 33 29.83 -0.56 22.25
C LEU A 33 31.31 -0.27 22.60
N PRO A 34 32.22 -0.14 21.61
CA PRO A 34 33.57 0.29 21.89
C PRO A 34 33.58 1.73 22.44
N PRO A 35 34.48 2.05 23.38
CA PRO A 35 34.54 3.36 24.02
C PRO A 35 34.87 4.46 22.99
N ALA A 36 33.98 5.45 22.91
CA ALA A 36 34.32 6.75 22.34
C ALA A 36 35.22 7.49 23.32
N GLY A 37 36.53 7.40 23.11
CA GLY A 37 37.50 8.17 23.88
C GLY A 37 38.88 8.07 23.27
N GLY A 38 39.39 9.20 22.77
CA GLY A 38 40.81 9.34 22.44
C GLY A 38 41.10 10.30 21.29
N SER A 39 41.14 11.60 21.59
CA SER A 39 41.92 12.55 20.80
C SER A 39 43.40 12.18 20.91
N VAL A 40 44.09 11.94 19.80
CA VAL A 40 45.56 12.00 19.72
C VAL A 40 46.02 12.62 18.41
N SER A 41 46.97 13.54 18.59
CA SER A 41 47.69 14.38 17.63
C SER A 41 48.69 13.60 16.73
N PRO A 42 49.32 14.25 15.73
CA PRO A 42 49.90 13.58 14.57
C PRO A 42 51.30 13.02 14.84
N GLY A 43 51.60 11.83 14.28
CA GLY A 43 52.91 11.19 14.41
C GLY A 43 53.16 10.12 13.35
N SER A 44 53.99 10.48 12.37
CA SER A 44 55.02 9.73 11.63
C SER A 44 54.92 8.19 11.40
N VAL A 45 54.86 7.85 10.10
CA VAL A 45 55.28 6.67 9.28
C VAL A 45 55.91 5.41 9.95
N PRO A 46 55.68 4.20 9.39
CA PRO A 46 56.54 3.69 8.29
C PRO A 46 55.77 3.04 7.12
N ALA A 47 56.38 3.12 5.94
CA ALA A 47 55.96 2.42 4.73
C ALA A 47 56.10 0.90 4.90
N GLY A 48 54.98 0.19 4.87
CA GLY A 48 54.89 -1.27 4.81
C GLY A 48 53.71 -1.64 3.94
N GLY A 49 54.00 -2.10 2.72
CA GLY A 49 52.99 -2.33 1.70
C GLY A 49 52.06 -3.48 2.02
N LEU A 50 50.76 -3.25 1.86
CA LEU A 50 49.74 -4.26 1.57
C LEU A 50 48.70 -3.62 0.63
N ALA A 51 48.26 -4.41 -0.34
CA ALA A 51 47.57 -4.00 -1.57
C ALA A 51 46.28 -3.16 -1.35
N PRO A 52 45.94 -2.24 -2.28
CA PRO A 52 44.66 -1.54 -2.26
C PRO A 52 43.50 -2.53 -2.41
N PRO A 53 42.33 -2.28 -1.79
CA PRO A 53 41.13 -3.05 -2.07
C PRO A 53 40.74 -2.87 -3.54
N SER A 54 40.55 -3.99 -4.24
CA SER A 54 40.08 -4.02 -5.61
C SER A 54 38.78 -3.23 -5.73
N ILE A 55 38.84 -2.12 -6.46
CA ILE A 55 37.65 -1.44 -6.97
C ILE A 55 36.96 -2.42 -7.90
N TYR A 56 35.72 -2.80 -7.57
CA TYR A 56 34.86 -3.52 -8.49
C TYR A 56 34.62 -2.63 -9.71
N SER A 57 35.33 -2.90 -10.81
CA SER A 57 35.03 -2.31 -12.11
C SER A 57 33.80 -3.00 -12.67
N PRO A 58 32.70 -2.30 -12.98
CA PRO A 58 31.64 -2.87 -13.78
C PRO A 58 32.21 -3.29 -15.16
N PRO A 59 31.72 -4.37 -15.77
CA PRO A 59 32.16 -4.79 -17.09
C PRO A 59 31.82 -3.69 -18.13
N PRO A 60 32.66 -3.50 -19.16
CA PRO A 60 32.37 -2.55 -20.21
C PRO A 60 31.07 -2.96 -20.93
N MET A 61 30.09 -2.06 -20.97
CA MET A 61 28.96 -2.20 -21.88
C MET A 61 29.49 -2.13 -23.31
N VAL A 62 29.31 -3.23 -24.05
CA VAL A 62 29.56 -3.28 -25.48
C VAL A 62 28.42 -2.52 -26.17
N THR A 63 28.68 -1.27 -26.56
CA THR A 63 27.85 -0.60 -27.57
C THR A 63 28.03 -1.30 -28.91
N PRO A 64 26.96 -1.76 -29.58
CA PRO A 64 27.08 -2.31 -30.92
C PRO A 64 27.43 -1.18 -31.89
N THR A 65 28.68 -1.17 -32.36
CA THR A 65 29.09 -0.36 -33.51
C THR A 65 28.64 -1.09 -34.77
N TYR A 66 27.58 -0.60 -35.41
CA TYR A 66 27.18 -1.06 -36.74
C TYR A 66 28.07 -0.37 -37.78
N THR A 67 29.00 -1.11 -38.37
CA THR A 67 29.78 -0.65 -39.53
C THR A 67 28.89 -0.73 -40.76
N TYR A 68 28.53 0.42 -41.34
CA TYR A 68 27.77 0.47 -42.58
C TYR A 68 28.74 0.30 -43.78
N PRO A 69 28.49 -0.64 -44.71
CA PRO A 69 29.23 -0.67 -45.97
C PRO A 69 28.79 0.51 -46.84
N THR A 70 29.73 1.38 -47.21
CA THR A 70 29.55 2.41 -48.25
C THR A 70 29.62 1.77 -49.63
N GLY A 71 28.50 1.23 -50.09
CA GLY A 71 28.26 0.90 -51.50
C GLY A 71 27.63 2.08 -52.25
N PRO A 72 27.84 2.22 -53.56
CA PRO A 72 27.19 3.26 -54.36
C PRO A 72 25.67 3.04 -54.39
N VAL A 73 24.94 4.10 -54.03
CA VAL A 73 23.49 4.12 -53.89
C VAL A 73 22.86 4.25 -55.28
N THR A 74 22.11 3.25 -55.73
CA THR A 74 21.07 3.43 -56.75
C THR A 74 19.95 2.42 -56.52
N ALA A 75 18.94 2.82 -55.74
CA ALA A 75 17.60 2.27 -55.81
C ALA A 75 16.63 3.23 -55.10
N THR A 76 15.78 3.88 -55.89
CA THR A 76 14.67 4.67 -55.40
C THR A 76 13.57 3.72 -54.93
N THR A 77 13.45 3.51 -53.62
CA THR A 77 12.29 2.84 -53.02
C THR A 77 11.57 3.83 -52.13
N THR A 78 10.45 4.35 -52.62
CA THR A 78 9.53 5.19 -51.85
C THR A 78 8.86 4.32 -50.79
N ILE A 79 9.38 4.33 -49.56
CA ILE A 79 8.69 3.75 -48.40
C ILE A 79 7.74 4.81 -47.84
N THR A 80 6.45 4.61 -48.06
CA THR A 80 5.40 5.34 -47.35
C THR A 80 5.40 4.88 -45.90
N ARG A 81 6.04 5.66 -45.02
CA ARG A 81 5.98 5.46 -43.57
C ARG A 81 4.52 5.60 -43.12
N PRO A 82 3.89 4.60 -42.47
CA PRO A 82 2.62 4.81 -41.83
C PRO A 82 2.80 5.91 -40.78
N ALA A 83 1.98 6.96 -40.88
CA ALA A 83 1.96 8.02 -39.89
C ALA A 83 1.67 7.39 -38.52
N THR A 84 2.63 7.47 -37.60
CA THR A 84 2.37 7.21 -36.19
C THR A 84 1.50 8.37 -35.70
N THR A 85 0.18 8.19 -35.74
CA THR A 85 -0.75 9.03 -35.00
C THR A 85 -0.38 8.91 -33.53
N LEU A 86 0.22 9.96 -32.97
CA LEU A 86 0.28 10.14 -31.53
C LEU A 86 -1.18 10.13 -31.04
N PRO A 87 -1.56 9.29 -30.05
CA PRO A 87 -2.91 9.34 -29.53
C PRO A 87 -3.14 10.77 -29.04
N THR A 88 -4.08 11.45 -29.69
CA THR A 88 -4.59 12.71 -29.18
C THR A 88 -5.37 12.34 -27.93
N THR A 89 -4.75 12.52 -26.76
CA THR A 89 -5.46 12.42 -25.48
C THR A 89 -6.45 13.58 -25.47
N THR A 90 -7.63 13.36 -26.05
CA THR A 90 -8.78 14.21 -25.81
C THR A 90 -8.96 14.14 -24.31
N ALA A 91 -8.79 15.26 -23.60
CA ALA A 91 -9.13 15.35 -22.20
C ALA A 91 -10.62 15.00 -22.12
N GLY A 92 -10.91 13.75 -21.76
CA GLY A 92 -12.26 13.33 -21.45
C GLY A 92 -12.80 14.18 -20.30
N PRO A 93 -14.13 14.25 -20.12
CA PRO A 93 -14.69 14.92 -18.96
C PRO A 93 -13.97 14.44 -17.69
N ALA A 94 -13.60 15.38 -16.83
CA ALA A 94 -12.97 15.07 -15.55
C ALA A 94 -13.72 13.93 -14.86
N PRO A 95 -13.02 12.96 -14.25
CA PRO A 95 -13.68 11.79 -13.68
C PRO A 95 -14.68 12.26 -12.63
N SER A 96 -15.96 11.98 -12.88
CA SER A 96 -17.01 12.32 -11.92
C SER A 96 -16.84 11.45 -10.69
N TYR A 97 -16.67 12.08 -9.52
CA TYR A 97 -16.66 11.38 -8.24
C TYR A 97 -17.93 10.53 -8.06
N ALA A 98 -17.82 9.42 -7.33
CA ALA A 98 -18.99 8.60 -7.06
C ALA A 98 -19.98 9.36 -6.16
N PRO A 99 -21.31 9.22 -6.39
CA PRO A 99 -22.32 9.82 -5.52
C PRO A 99 -22.37 9.11 -4.17
N ARG A 100 -23.04 9.75 -3.19
CA ARG A 100 -23.37 9.11 -1.91
C ARG A 100 -24.22 7.85 -2.16
N CYS A 101 -23.97 6.80 -1.38
CA CYS A 101 -24.80 5.62 -1.39
C CYS A 101 -26.22 5.97 -0.91
N THR A 102 -27.25 5.44 -1.58
CA THR A 102 -28.67 5.64 -1.20
C THR A 102 -29.21 4.50 -0.33
N GLY A 103 -28.41 3.47 -0.06
CA GLY A 103 -28.82 2.31 0.72
C GLY A 103 -27.65 1.61 1.40
N GLN A 104 -27.01 0.69 0.70
CA GLN A 104 -25.91 -0.14 1.21
C GLN A 104 -24.63 0.11 0.40
N PRO A 105 -23.44 0.00 1.01
CA PRO A 105 -23.21 -0.22 2.44
C PRO A 105 -23.51 1.03 3.29
N THR A 106 -23.74 0.82 4.59
CA THR A 106 -23.89 1.88 5.59
C THR A 106 -22.54 2.18 6.27
N GLY A 107 -22.40 3.38 6.79
CA GLY A 107 -21.20 3.79 7.54
C GLY A 107 -20.77 2.80 8.63
N PRO A 108 -21.68 2.35 9.52
CA PRO A 108 -21.34 1.37 10.55
C PRO A 108 -20.85 0.02 10.01
N GLN A 109 -21.38 -0.45 8.87
CA GLN A 109 -20.90 -1.69 8.25
C GLN A 109 -19.49 -1.52 7.69
N ILE A 110 -19.20 -0.37 7.08
CA ILE A 110 -17.84 -0.06 6.61
C ILE A 110 -16.87 0.03 7.77
N VAL A 111 -17.25 0.66 8.88
CA VAL A 111 -16.41 0.72 10.09
C VAL A 111 -16.15 -0.68 10.66
N ALA A 112 -17.18 -1.52 10.74
CA ALA A 112 -17.03 -2.90 11.20
C ALA A 112 -16.09 -3.71 10.30
N LEU A 113 -16.22 -3.55 8.97
CA LEU A 113 -15.36 -4.19 7.98
C LEU A 113 -13.93 -3.64 8.01
N ALA A 114 -13.76 -2.33 8.18
CA ALA A 114 -12.43 -1.70 8.27
C ALA A 114 -11.64 -2.22 9.47
N LYS A 115 -12.31 -2.43 10.62
CA LYS A 115 -11.71 -2.97 11.84
C LYS A 115 -11.24 -4.43 11.71
N SER A 116 -11.66 -5.18 10.69
CA SER A 116 -11.09 -6.51 10.44
C SER A 116 -9.75 -6.46 9.70
N SER A 117 -9.33 -5.27 9.25
CA SER A 117 -8.03 -5.07 8.60
C SER A 117 -6.93 -4.83 9.62
N PRO A 118 -5.79 -5.54 9.54
CA PRO A 118 -4.62 -5.23 10.38
C PRO A 118 -3.97 -3.88 10.03
N ALA A 119 -4.31 -3.28 8.88
CA ALA A 119 -3.83 -1.95 8.49
C ALA A 119 -4.60 -0.80 9.17
N VAL A 120 -5.71 -1.10 9.85
CA VAL A 120 -6.53 -0.12 10.55
C VAL A 120 -6.22 -0.20 12.05
N PRO A 121 -5.82 0.90 12.70
CA PRO A 121 -5.54 0.92 14.13
C PRO A 121 -6.75 0.50 14.96
N ASP A 122 -6.47 -0.21 16.06
CA ASP A 122 -7.48 -0.52 17.07
C ASP A 122 -7.94 0.76 17.76
N GLY A 123 -9.26 1.02 17.75
CA GLY A 123 -9.84 2.13 18.47
C GLY A 123 -11.21 2.57 17.97
N ASN A 124 -11.62 3.77 18.40
CA ASN A 124 -12.93 4.32 18.07
C ASN A 124 -12.92 4.99 16.69
N LEU A 125 -13.03 4.16 15.66
CA LEU A 125 -13.15 4.61 14.29
C LEU A 125 -14.56 5.14 14.00
N ALA A 126 -14.66 6.33 13.42
CA ALA A 126 -15.90 6.97 12.98
C ALA A 126 -15.85 7.26 11.47
N VAL A 127 -17.03 7.31 10.84
CA VAL A 127 -17.13 7.79 9.46
C VAL A 127 -17.00 9.30 9.44
N LEU A 128 -16.01 9.80 8.71
CA LEU A 128 -15.84 11.23 8.49
C LEU A 128 -16.59 11.69 7.25
N ASP A 129 -16.49 10.89 6.18
CA ASP A 129 -17.09 11.21 4.92
C ASP A 129 -17.37 9.92 4.14
N GLY A 130 -18.62 9.69 3.74
CA GLY A 130 -19.03 8.51 2.98
C GLY A 130 -20.35 7.95 3.50
N PRO A 131 -20.75 6.77 3.01
CA PRO A 131 -20.13 6.00 1.94
C PRO A 131 -20.54 6.53 0.56
N TYR A 132 -19.63 6.46 -0.40
CA TYR A 132 -19.87 6.76 -1.81
C TYR A 132 -19.91 5.49 -2.62
N CYS A 133 -20.86 5.37 -3.53
CA CYS A 133 -21.13 4.13 -4.26
C CYS A 133 -21.03 4.32 -5.76
N ALA A 134 -20.36 3.39 -6.43
CA ALA A 134 -20.48 3.23 -7.87
C ALA A 134 -20.46 1.74 -8.21
N GLY A 135 -21.45 1.27 -8.96
CA GLY A 135 -21.62 -0.16 -9.23
C GLY A 135 -21.71 -0.97 -7.94
N GLY A 136 -20.89 -2.01 -7.82
CA GLY A 136 -20.76 -2.83 -6.61
C GLY A 136 -19.65 -2.38 -5.66
N TRP A 137 -19.09 -1.18 -5.83
CA TRP A 137 -17.95 -0.69 -5.06
C TRP A 137 -18.35 0.49 -4.18
N SER A 138 -17.64 0.65 -3.07
CA SER A 138 -17.80 1.77 -2.15
C SER A 138 -16.46 2.34 -1.69
N PHE A 139 -16.47 3.66 -1.43
CA PHE A 139 -15.37 4.41 -0.85
C PHE A 139 -15.88 5.18 0.37
N THR A 140 -15.15 5.13 1.47
CA THR A 140 -15.47 5.87 2.71
C THR A 140 -14.20 6.37 3.35
N THR A 141 -14.18 7.62 3.77
CA THR A 141 -13.17 8.16 4.67
C THR A 141 -13.63 8.00 6.10
N VAL A 142 -12.80 7.35 6.88
CA VAL A 142 -13.00 7.09 8.31
C VAL A 142 -11.86 7.74 9.08
N GLY A 143 -12.06 7.99 10.37
CA GLY A 143 -11.04 8.62 11.19
C GLY A 143 -11.20 8.31 12.65
N MET A 144 -10.15 8.61 13.39
CA MET A 144 -10.09 8.50 14.83
C MET A 144 -9.53 9.82 15.37
N THR A 145 -10.03 10.25 16.53
CA THR A 145 -9.57 11.50 17.14
C THR A 145 -8.06 11.44 17.41
N GLY A 146 -7.31 12.40 16.86
CA GLY A 146 -5.86 12.48 17.03
C GLY A 146 -5.05 11.68 15.99
N GLU A 147 -5.71 10.98 15.07
CA GLU A 147 -5.08 10.17 14.02
C GLU A 147 -5.37 10.74 12.62
N GLU A 148 -4.53 10.36 11.66
CA GLU A 148 -4.77 10.67 10.25
C GLU A 148 -6.01 9.92 9.72
N PRO A 149 -6.90 10.56 8.94
CA PRO A 149 -8.01 9.89 8.29
C PRO A 149 -7.55 8.75 7.40
N LEU A 150 -8.27 7.63 7.45
CA LEU A 150 -8.05 6.48 6.58
C LEU A 150 -9.14 6.43 5.53
N SER A 151 -8.77 6.00 4.33
CA SER A 151 -9.70 5.66 3.26
C SER A 151 -9.98 4.16 3.30
N VAL A 152 -11.21 3.76 3.02
CA VAL A 152 -11.66 2.37 2.98
C VAL A 152 -12.35 2.13 1.65
N VAL A 153 -11.85 1.16 0.90
CA VAL A 153 -12.46 0.69 -0.35
C VAL A 153 -13.00 -0.72 -0.13
N ALA A 154 -14.29 -0.88 -0.36
CA ALA A 154 -14.98 -2.15 -0.22
C ALA A 154 -15.80 -2.47 -1.47
N THR A 155 -16.07 -3.75 -1.70
CA THR A 155 -16.93 -4.26 -2.78
C THR A 155 -18.07 -5.08 -2.21
N GLY A 156 -19.14 -5.25 -2.98
CA GLY A 156 -20.35 -5.94 -2.55
C GLY A 156 -21.27 -5.06 -1.70
N THR A 157 -22.30 -5.67 -1.14
CA THR A 157 -23.31 -5.00 -0.30
C THR A 157 -23.81 -5.94 0.79
N GLY A 158 -24.33 -5.38 1.89
CA GLY A 158 -24.92 -6.15 2.98
C GLY A 158 -23.96 -7.20 3.55
N THR A 159 -24.35 -8.47 3.50
CA THR A 159 -23.55 -9.60 4.02
C THR A 159 -22.45 -10.08 3.08
N ALA A 160 -22.46 -9.65 1.82
CA ALA A 160 -21.42 -9.94 0.83
C ALA A 160 -20.40 -8.80 0.70
N LEU A 161 -20.33 -7.93 1.72
CA LEU A 161 -19.41 -6.81 1.74
C LEU A 161 -18.00 -7.31 2.04
N GLU A 162 -17.06 -7.01 1.15
CA GLU A 162 -15.67 -7.43 1.23
C GLU A 162 -14.73 -6.23 1.22
N LEU A 163 -13.71 -6.29 2.07
CA LEU A 163 -12.69 -5.26 2.11
C LEU A 163 -11.70 -5.46 0.97
N VAL A 164 -11.51 -4.43 0.15
CA VAL A 164 -10.49 -4.44 -0.91
C VAL A 164 -9.19 -3.85 -0.38
N THR A 165 -9.26 -2.71 0.31
CA THR A 165 -8.11 -2.06 0.94
C THR A 165 -8.58 -1.01 1.94
N ALA A 166 -7.76 -0.76 2.96
CA ALA A 166 -7.94 0.32 3.92
C ALA A 166 -6.57 0.92 4.28
N GLY A 167 -6.48 2.24 4.37
CA GLY A 167 -5.24 2.95 4.68
C GLY A 167 -5.29 4.40 4.24
N THR A 168 -4.20 5.13 4.46
CA THR A 168 -4.03 6.51 3.95
C THR A 168 -3.84 6.53 2.43
N ASP A 169 -3.21 5.47 1.86
CA ASP A 169 -3.15 5.21 0.43
C ASP A 169 -3.94 3.93 0.08
N VAL A 170 -4.96 4.10 -0.76
CA VAL A 170 -5.84 3.00 -1.21
C VAL A 170 -5.77 2.78 -2.73
N CYS A 171 -4.88 3.51 -3.42
CA CYS A 171 -4.74 3.42 -4.87
C CYS A 171 -3.85 2.24 -5.29
N ASN A 172 -4.27 1.02 -4.95
CA ASN A 172 -3.54 -0.19 -5.31
C ASN A 172 -3.88 -0.71 -6.73
N PRO A 173 -3.13 -1.68 -7.28
CA PRO A 173 -3.38 -2.23 -8.62
C PRO A 173 -4.80 -2.79 -8.80
N THR A 174 -5.37 -3.40 -7.76
CA THR A 174 -6.74 -3.93 -7.78
C THR A 174 -7.77 -2.82 -7.97
N VAL A 175 -7.64 -1.71 -7.23
CA VAL A 175 -8.52 -0.55 -7.35
C VAL A 175 -8.37 0.10 -8.73
N LYS A 176 -7.13 0.30 -9.21
CA LYS A 176 -6.88 0.87 -10.55
C LYS A 176 -7.52 0.04 -11.67
N ALA A 177 -7.40 -1.29 -11.57
CA ALA A 177 -7.84 -2.20 -12.62
C ALA A 177 -9.35 -2.50 -12.59
N ARG A 178 -9.97 -2.55 -11.41
CA ARG A 178 -11.33 -3.11 -11.25
C ARG A 178 -12.35 -2.11 -10.72
N ALA A 179 -11.93 -1.05 -10.03
CA ALA A 179 -12.88 -0.12 -9.46
C ALA A 179 -13.52 0.76 -10.56
N PRO A 180 -14.81 1.10 -10.44
CA PRO A 180 -15.46 2.04 -11.34
C PRO A 180 -14.80 3.43 -11.33
N ALA A 181 -14.97 4.19 -12.42
CA ALA A 181 -14.33 5.49 -12.60
C ALA A 181 -14.49 6.43 -11.39
N GLY A 182 -15.69 6.55 -10.83
CA GLY A 182 -15.91 7.42 -9.66
C GLY A 182 -15.20 6.98 -8.39
N ILE A 183 -14.99 5.68 -8.18
CA ILE A 183 -14.20 5.16 -7.04
C ILE A 183 -12.72 5.40 -7.29
N ARG A 184 -12.23 5.16 -8.51
CA ARG A 184 -10.84 5.47 -8.88
C ARG A 184 -10.54 6.96 -8.73
N ALA A 185 -11.47 7.84 -9.11
CA ALA A 185 -11.32 9.27 -8.93
C ALA A 185 -11.06 9.65 -7.46
N MET A 186 -11.81 9.05 -6.52
CA MET A 186 -11.63 9.32 -5.09
C MET A 186 -10.40 8.62 -4.50
N ALA A 187 -10.14 7.38 -4.90
CA ALA A 187 -9.07 6.57 -4.33
C ALA A 187 -7.68 6.91 -4.90
N CYS A 188 -7.62 7.32 -6.16
CA CYS A 188 -6.39 7.52 -6.94
C CYS A 188 -6.17 8.97 -7.42
N GLY A 189 -7.18 9.83 -7.35
CA GLY A 189 -7.06 11.24 -7.77
C GLY A 189 -6.98 11.48 -9.27
N SER A 190 -7.39 10.53 -10.14
CA SER A 190 -7.43 10.69 -11.60
C SER A 190 -8.42 9.79 -12.32
#